data_AF-M2RVF5-F1
#
_entry.id   AF-M2RVF5-F1
#
_cell.length_a   1.000
_cell.length_b   1.000
_cell.length_c   1.000
_cell.angle_alpha   90.00
_cell.angle_beta   90.00
_cell.angle_gamma   90.00
#
_symmetry.space_group_name_H-M   'P 1'
#
loop_
_entity.id
_entity.type
_entity.pdbx_description
1 polymer ?
#
loop_
_entity_poly.entity_id
_entity_poly.type
_entity_poly.pdbx_seq_one_letter_code
_entity_poly.pdbx_strand_id
1 'polypeptide(L)'
;MARGLHAARKMLAQRRANKWADKEWKKGKLVTRYKCNPLGTASHAKGLVQEKLGIETKQPNSGIRKCVRVRLLKNGKKITAFVPRD
;
A
#
# COMPACT_ATOMS: atom_id res chain seq x y z
N MET A 1 3.63 13.89 -30.27
CA MET A 1 4.79 14.63 -29.73
C MET A 1 5.13 15.77 -30.68
N ALA A 2 5.51 16.94 -30.17
CA ALA A 2 6.01 18.02 -31.02
C ALA A 2 7.42 17.69 -31.55
N ARG A 3 7.72 18.07 -32.80
CA ARG A 3 8.99 17.76 -33.50
C ARG A 3 9.81 18.99 -33.90
N GLY A 4 9.38 20.20 -33.51
CA GLY A 4 10.07 21.45 -33.86
C GLY A 4 11.34 21.69 -33.03
N LEU A 5 12.32 22.38 -33.60
CA LEU A 5 13.63 22.70 -33.00
C LEU A 5 13.52 23.37 -31.61
N HIS A 6 12.50 24.22 -31.40
CA HIS A 6 12.28 24.95 -30.14
C HIS A 6 11.13 24.38 -29.28
N ALA A 7 10.77 23.09 -29.45
CA ALA A 7 9.62 22.48 -28.76
C ALA A 7 9.92 21.83 -27.39
N ALA A 8 11.15 21.96 -26.87
CA ALA A 8 11.61 21.25 -25.67
C ALA A 8 10.73 21.46 -24.43
N ARG A 9 10.28 22.70 -24.18
CA ARG A 9 9.40 23.02 -23.03
C ARG A 9 8.08 22.25 -23.08
N LYS A 10 7.46 22.17 -24.27
CA LYS A 10 6.21 21.43 -24.48
C LYS A 10 6.41 19.94 -24.27
N MET A 11 7.51 19.37 -24.77
CA MET A 11 7.84 17.94 -24.56
C MET A 11 8.04 17.61 -23.08
N LEU A 12 8.74 18.45 -22.32
CA LEU A 12 8.93 18.27 -20.88
C LEU A 12 7.61 18.36 -20.11
N ALA A 13 6.77 19.36 -20.41
CA ALA A 13 5.46 19.52 -19.79
C ALA A 13 4.56 18.30 -20.04
N GLN A 14 4.52 17.84 -21.30
CA GLN A 14 3.76 16.64 -21.68
C GLN A 14 4.28 15.38 -20.96
N ARG A 15 5.61 15.17 -20.90
CA ARG A 15 6.19 14.05 -20.17
C ARG A 15 5.86 14.10 -18.68
N ARG A 16 5.91 15.28 -18.05
CA ARG A 16 5.55 15.46 -16.63
C ARG A 16 4.08 15.15 -16.38
N ALA A 17 3.19 15.62 -17.25
CA ALA A 17 1.76 15.33 -17.17
C ALA A 17 1.48 13.81 -17.30
N ASN A 18 2.05 13.18 -18.33
CA ASN A 18 1.87 11.74 -18.57
C ASN A 18 2.44 10.88 -17.43
N LYS A 19 3.50 11.35 -16.75
CA LYS A 19 4.10 10.63 -15.62
C LYS A 19 3.13 10.45 -14.44
N TRP A 20 2.10 11.28 -14.31
CA TRP A 20 1.08 11.10 -13.27
C TRP A 20 0.13 9.91 -13.54
N ALA A 21 0.06 9.41 -14.78
CA ALA A 21 -0.67 8.19 -15.10
C ALA A 21 0.09 6.92 -14.68
N ASP A 22 1.41 7.01 -14.49
CA ASP A 22 2.23 5.93 -13.96
C ASP A 22 1.92 5.71 -12.47
N LYS A 23 1.51 4.48 -12.14
CA LYS A 23 1.09 4.09 -10.79
C LYS A 23 2.23 4.17 -9.78
N GLU A 24 3.44 3.78 -10.16
CA GLU A 24 4.59 3.78 -9.26
C GLU A 24 5.06 5.20 -9.00
N TRP A 25 5.14 6.02 -10.05
CA TRP A 25 5.46 7.44 -9.91
C TRP A 25 4.45 8.14 -9.00
N LYS A 26 3.16 7.94 -9.25
CA LYS A 26 2.07 8.51 -8.46
C LYS A 26 2.14 8.07 -7.00
N LYS A 27 2.39 6.78 -6.73
CA LYS A 27 2.53 6.23 -5.37
C LYS A 27 3.76 6.75 -4.63
N GLY A 28 4.86 7.02 -5.34
CA GLY A 28 6.09 7.57 -4.77
C GLY A 28 6.01 9.07 -4.46
N LYS A 29 5.27 9.84 -5.26
CA LYS A 29 5.16 11.30 -5.11
C LYS A 29 3.99 11.75 -4.23
N LEU A 30 2.96 10.93 -4.05
CA LEU A 30 1.85 11.25 -3.16
C LEU A 30 2.15 10.86 -1.71
N VAL A 31 1.88 11.79 -0.79
CA VAL A 31 1.97 11.57 0.67
C VAL A 31 0.99 10.49 1.17
N THR A 32 -0.04 10.18 0.37
CA THR A 32 -1.04 9.14 0.64
C THR A 32 -0.40 7.80 1.02
N ARG A 33 0.75 7.46 0.42
CA ARG A 33 1.50 6.24 0.76
C ARG A 33 1.83 6.17 2.25
N TYR A 34 2.25 7.27 2.85
CA TYR A 34 2.67 7.31 4.26
C TYR A 34 1.49 7.52 5.21
N LYS A 35 0.51 8.34 4.82
CA LYS A 35 -0.68 8.63 5.64
C LYS A 35 -1.58 7.41 5.81
N CYS A 36 -1.81 6.67 4.71
CA CYS A 36 -2.71 5.51 4.70
C CYS A 36 -2.05 4.22 5.19
N ASN A 37 -0.72 4.08 5.05
CA ASN A 37 -0.03 2.88 5.51
C ASN A 37 -0.16 2.75 7.04
N PRO A 38 -0.72 1.65 7.58
CA PRO A 38 -0.78 1.43 9.03
C PRO A 38 0.61 1.33 9.68
N LEU A 39 1.65 0.98 8.92
CA LEU A 39 3.04 0.96 9.38
C LEU A 39 3.77 2.30 9.21
N GLY A 40 3.20 3.27 8.48
CA GLY A 40 3.86 4.52 8.13
C GLY A 40 5.04 4.28 7.17
N THR A 41 6.26 4.59 7.61
CA THR A 41 7.52 4.38 6.87
C THR A 41 8.28 3.12 7.30
N ALA A 42 7.88 2.48 8.40
CA ALA A 42 8.63 1.37 8.98
C ALA A 42 8.34 0.02 8.29
N SER A 43 9.32 -0.88 8.30
CA SER A 43 9.17 -2.25 7.79
C SER A 43 8.27 -3.12 8.68
N HIS A 44 8.36 -2.93 10.01
CA HIS A 44 7.63 -3.73 11.00
C HIS A 44 7.01 -2.84 12.09
N ALA A 45 6.11 -3.42 12.89
CA ALA A 45 5.54 -2.77 14.05
C ALA A 45 5.19 -3.80 15.14
N LYS A 46 5.30 -3.36 16.39
CA LYS A 46 4.82 -4.11 17.57
C LYS A 46 3.36 -3.77 17.83
N GLY A 47 2.59 -4.74 18.29
CA GLY A 47 1.17 -4.56 18.62
C GLY A 47 0.67 -5.54 19.67
N LEU A 48 -0.52 -5.26 20.18
CA LEU A 48 -1.24 -6.08 21.15
C LEU A 48 -2.36 -6.87 20.47
N VAL A 49 -2.48 -8.14 20.81
CA VAL A 49 -3.51 -9.04 20.29
C VAL A 49 -4.86 -8.75 20.96
N GLN A 50 -5.91 -8.55 20.16
CA GLN A 50 -7.27 -8.33 20.65
C GLN A 50 -8.14 -9.58 20.56
N GLU A 51 -8.25 -10.19 19.38
CA GLU A 51 -9.15 -11.32 19.11
C GLU A 51 -8.53 -12.27 18.06
N LYS A 52 -8.92 -13.55 18.13
CA LYS A 52 -8.60 -14.56 17.11
C LYS A 52 -9.67 -14.52 16.01
N LEU A 53 -9.26 -14.62 14.75
CA LEU A 53 -10.13 -14.54 13.58
C LEU A 53 -9.88 -15.74 12.66
N GLY A 54 -10.96 -16.37 12.16
CA GLY A 54 -10.89 -17.30 11.04
C GLY A 54 -11.30 -16.57 9.76
N ILE A 55 -10.37 -16.39 8.82
CA ILE A 55 -10.70 -15.78 7.51
C ILE A 55 -10.84 -16.89 6.49
N GLU A 56 -12.02 -16.99 5.88
CA GLU A 56 -12.25 -17.94 4.78
C GLU A 56 -11.31 -17.68 3.61
N THR A 57 -10.82 -18.76 3.00
CA THR A 57 -10.04 -18.66 1.78
C THR A 57 -10.90 -18.16 0.63
N LYS A 58 -10.30 -17.39 -0.29
CA LYS A 58 -10.98 -17.04 -1.53
C LYS A 58 -11.18 -18.30 -2.37
N GLN A 59 -12.34 -18.40 -3.02
CA GLN A 59 -12.63 -19.41 -4.03
C GLN A 59 -11.49 -19.48 -5.06
N PRO A 60 -11.09 -20.66 -5.56
CA PRO A 60 -11.80 -21.95 -5.54
C PRO A 60 -11.48 -22.87 -4.34
N ASN A 61 -10.63 -22.46 -3.41
CA ASN A 61 -10.20 -23.31 -2.30
C ASN A 61 -11.17 -23.23 -1.12
N SER A 62 -11.35 -24.36 -0.43
CA SER A 62 -12.03 -24.42 0.88
C SER A 62 -11.00 -24.45 2.01
N GLY A 63 -11.21 -23.63 3.05
CA GLY A 63 -10.33 -23.56 4.20
C GLY A 63 -10.45 -22.28 5.01
N ILE A 64 -9.95 -22.32 6.25
CA ILE A 64 -9.94 -21.18 7.18
C ILE A 64 -8.49 -20.80 7.49
N ARG A 65 -8.11 -19.55 7.18
CA ARG A 65 -6.80 -19.00 7.55
C ARG A 65 -6.86 -18.47 8.99
N LYS A 66 -6.06 -19.07 9.88
CA LYS A 66 -5.88 -18.62 11.26
C LYS A 66 -5.25 -17.22 11.27
N CYS A 67 -6.00 -16.23 11.71
CA CYS A 67 -5.60 -14.83 11.76
C CYS A 67 -5.83 -14.25 13.16
N VAL A 68 -5.23 -13.09 13.41
CA VAL A 68 -5.36 -12.36 14.67
C VAL A 68 -5.61 -10.88 14.39
N ARG A 69 -6.49 -10.25 15.17
CA ARG A 69 -6.64 -8.80 15.19
C ARG A 69 -5.60 -8.19 16.13
N VAL A 70 -4.78 -7.28 15.61
CA VAL A 70 -3.70 -6.63 16.35
C VAL A 70 -3.91 -5.13 16.38
N ARG A 71 -3.80 -4.52 17.56
CA ARG A 71 -3.70 -3.06 17.73
C ARG A 71 -2.24 -2.65 17.75
N LEU A 72 -1.81 -1.81 16.82
CA LEU A 72 -0.45 -1.31 16.78
C LEU A 72 -0.17 -0.36 17.96
N LEU A 73 0.95 -0.56 18.68
CA LEU A 73 1.29 0.28 19.84
C LEU A 73 1.60 1.72 19.43
N LYS A 74 2.28 1.92 18.29
CA LYS A 74 2.76 3.23 17.86
C LYS A 74 1.66 4.23 17.44
N ASN A 75 0.51 3.73 16.96
CA ASN A 75 -0.53 4.59 16.40
C ASN A 75 -1.96 4.14 16.74
N GLY A 76 -2.13 3.08 17.53
CA GLY A 76 -3.44 2.58 17.95
C GLY A 76 -4.30 1.98 16.83
N LYS A 77 -3.82 1.93 15.57
CA LYS A 77 -4.57 1.39 14.44
C LYS A 77 -4.76 -0.12 14.60
N LYS A 78 -5.95 -0.62 14.28
CA LYS A 78 -6.27 -2.04 14.28
C LYS A 78 -6.00 -2.65 12.90
N ILE A 79 -5.25 -3.75 12.86
CA ILE A 79 -4.92 -4.51 11.64
C ILE A 79 -5.24 -5.99 11.84
N THR A 80 -5.44 -6.72 10.75
CA THR A 80 -5.47 -8.19 10.77
C THR A 80 -4.13 -8.73 10.30
N ALA A 81 -3.60 -9.71 11.02
CA ALA A 81 -2.36 -10.40 10.69
C ALA A 81 -2.61 -11.91 10.55
N PHE A 82 -1.98 -12.52 9.55
CA PHE A 82 -2.00 -13.97 9.36
C PHE A 82 -0.98 -14.63 10.31
N VAL A 83 -1.36 -15.76 10.92
CA VAL A 83 -0.45 -16.57 11.74
C VAL A 83 0.01 -17.76 10.88
N PRO A 84 1.29 -17.80 10.47
CA PRO A 84 1.81 -18.88 9.63
C PRO A 84 2.16 -20.13 10.44
N ARG A 85 2.23 -21.27 9.73
CA ARG A 85 2.35 -22.65 10.26
C ARG A 85 1.03 -23.15 10.86
N ASP A 86 0.98 -24.44 11.19
CA ASP A 86 -0.19 -25.06 11.82
C ASP A 86 -0.32 -24.65 13.30
#